data_AF-A0A838T0B0-F1
#
_entry.id   AF-A0A838T0B0-F1
#
_cell.length_a   1.000
_cell.length_b   1.000
_cell.length_c   1.000
_cell.angle_alpha   90.00
_cell.angle_beta   90.00
_cell.angle_gamma   90.00
#
_symmetry.space_group_name_H-M   'P 1'
#
loop_
_entity.id
_entity.type
_entity.pdbx_description
1 polymer ?
#
loop_
_entity_poly.entity_id
_entity_poly.type
_entity_poly.pdbx_seq_one_letter_code
_entity_poly.pdbx_strand_id
1 'polypeptide(L)'
;MKKNISVPIKSKNPSEKIINKKNTAFNFLPEKIDLMRQAIVTVIWRRDEISGAKLETETKKEIHELFSSDFQNYFDKVKQDLESKGLIELAPDKKPPHFRLKQKLEE
;
A
#
# COMPACT_ATOMS: atom_id res chain seq x y z
N MET A 1 -15.05 3.73 63.41
CA MET A 1 -15.66 3.85 62.06
C MET A 1 -14.62 4.35 61.07
N LYS A 2 -14.26 3.53 60.08
CA LYS A 2 -13.81 3.90 58.72
C LYS A 2 -13.74 2.59 57.91
N LYS A 3 -14.61 2.49 56.90
CA LYS A 3 -14.66 1.42 55.89
C LYS A 3 -13.48 1.59 54.92
N ASN A 4 -13.05 0.51 54.28
CA ASN A 4 -12.44 0.45 52.92
C ASN A 4 -12.37 -1.05 52.55
N ILE A 5 -13.46 -1.63 52.04
CA ILE A 5 -13.74 -1.91 50.61
C ILE A 5 -12.62 -2.73 49.95
N SER A 6 -12.94 -4.01 49.81
CA SER A 6 -12.23 -5.05 49.06
C SER A 6 -12.44 -4.86 47.56
N VAL A 7 -11.37 -4.97 46.77
CA VAL A 7 -11.48 -5.33 45.35
C VAL A 7 -10.52 -6.48 45.03
N PRO A 8 -11.02 -7.59 44.47
CA PRO A 8 -10.22 -8.77 44.14
C PRO A 8 -9.45 -8.58 42.82
N ILE A 9 -8.14 -8.78 42.88
CA ILE A 9 -7.27 -8.81 41.70
C ILE A 9 -7.47 -10.16 41.02
N LYS A 10 -8.35 -10.20 40.02
CA LYS A 10 -8.57 -11.40 39.20
C LYS A 10 -8.68 -11.01 37.74
N SER A 11 -7.60 -11.19 36.98
CA SER A 11 -7.69 -11.94 35.71
C SER A 11 -6.42 -11.91 34.87
N LYS A 12 -6.04 -13.14 34.51
CA LYS A 12 -5.71 -13.58 33.15
C LYS A 12 -4.30 -13.29 32.63
N ASN A 13 -3.48 -14.27 32.96
CA ASN A 13 -2.91 -15.24 32.01
C ASN A 13 -1.77 -14.86 31.06
N PRO A 14 -0.95 -15.88 30.77
CA PRO A 14 0.38 -15.76 30.20
C PRO A 14 0.29 -15.75 28.68
N SER A 15 1.09 -14.91 28.04
CA SER A 15 1.64 -15.11 26.69
C SER A 15 2.25 -13.80 26.23
N GLU A 16 3.39 -13.42 26.80
CA GLU A 16 4.41 -12.78 25.96
C GLU A 16 4.90 -13.85 24.98
N LYS A 17 4.06 -14.12 23.98
CA LYS A 17 4.49 -14.76 22.75
C LYS A 17 5.41 -13.71 22.14
N ILE A 18 6.70 -13.88 22.35
CA ILE A 18 7.75 -13.17 21.62
C ILE A 18 7.45 -13.45 20.15
N ILE A 19 6.74 -12.53 19.52
CA ILE A 19 6.55 -12.54 18.08
C ILE A 19 7.91 -12.10 17.54
N ASN A 20 8.83 -13.06 17.44
CA ASN A 20 9.90 -13.03 16.45
C ASN A 20 9.23 -13.06 15.07
N LYS A 21 8.52 -11.99 14.71
CA LYS A 21 8.42 -11.60 13.32
C LYS A 21 9.84 -11.17 13.01
N LYS A 22 10.60 -12.11 12.47
CA LYS A 22 11.61 -11.80 11.48
C LYS A 22 10.90 -10.86 10.50
N ASN A 23 11.02 -9.56 10.75
CA ASN A 23 10.81 -8.55 9.74
C ASN A 23 11.94 -8.82 8.78
N THR A 24 11.77 -9.84 7.93
CA THR A 24 12.55 -9.98 6.72
C THR A 24 12.19 -8.72 5.95
N ALA A 25 12.97 -7.67 6.18
CA ALA A 25 12.80 -6.40 5.50
C ALA A 25 12.85 -6.76 4.03
N PHE A 26 11.70 -6.63 3.37
CA PHE A 26 11.62 -6.91 1.96
C PHE A 26 12.54 -5.90 1.26
N ASN A 27 13.65 -6.38 0.69
CA ASN A 27 14.64 -5.52 0.09
C ASN A 27 14.12 -5.06 -1.27
N PHE A 28 13.64 -3.82 -1.31
CA PHE A 28 13.18 -3.19 -2.55
C PHE A 28 14.38 -2.79 -3.40
N LEU A 29 14.50 -3.39 -4.58
CA LEU A 29 15.50 -3.00 -5.57
C LEU A 29 15.08 -1.68 -6.22
N PRO A 30 15.96 -0.65 -6.28
CA PRO A 30 15.63 0.63 -6.90
C PRO A 30 15.15 0.52 -8.34
N GLU A 31 15.77 -0.35 -9.14
CA GLU A 31 15.38 -0.58 -10.54
C GLU A 31 13.95 -1.14 -10.66
N LYS A 32 13.59 -2.08 -9.78
CA LYS A 32 12.23 -2.63 -9.72
C LYS A 32 11.21 -1.61 -9.25
N ILE A 33 11.58 -0.72 -8.33
CA ILE A 33 10.75 0.41 -7.92
C ILE A 33 10.51 1.35 -9.11
N ASP A 34 11.53 1.65 -9.89
CA ASP A 34 11.40 2.57 -11.03
C ASP A 34 10.57 1.96 -12.16
N LEU A 35 10.78 0.68 -12.49
CA LEU A 35 9.95 -0.05 -13.46
C LEU A 35 8.48 -0.11 -13.04
N MET A 36 8.21 -0.43 -11.77
CA MET A 36 6.85 -0.45 -11.23
C MET A 36 6.22 0.96 -11.25
N ARG A 37 7.01 2.00 -10.94
CA ARG A 37 6.56 3.40 -11.02
C ARG A 37 6.17 3.77 -12.45
N GLN A 38 7.03 3.49 -13.41
CA GLN A 38 6.79 3.76 -14.82
C GLN A 38 5.53 3.02 -15.30
N ALA A 39 5.35 1.75 -14.91
CA ALA A 39 4.18 0.97 -15.28
C ALA A 39 2.88 1.54 -14.70
N ILE A 40 2.85 1.84 -13.39
CA ILE A 40 1.66 2.44 -12.74
C ILE A 40 1.30 3.77 -13.40
N VAL A 41 2.30 4.65 -13.61
CA VAL A 41 2.07 5.96 -14.24
C VAL A 41 1.58 5.80 -15.68
N THR A 42 2.18 4.90 -16.46
CA THR A 42 1.79 4.64 -17.86
C THR A 42 0.36 4.12 -17.96
N VAL A 43 -0.02 3.18 -17.09
CA VAL A 43 -1.38 2.62 -17.05
C VAL A 43 -2.41 3.71 -16.72
N ILE A 44 -2.15 4.56 -15.72
CA ILE A 44 -3.06 5.65 -15.37
C ILE A 44 -3.12 6.68 -16.51
N TRP A 45 -1.96 7.05 -17.09
CA TRP A 45 -1.90 8.00 -18.20
C TRP A 45 -2.72 7.55 -19.42
N ARG A 46 -2.68 6.26 -19.78
CA ARG A 46 -3.45 5.70 -20.90
C ARG A 46 -4.96 5.64 -20.65
N ARG A 47 -5.38 5.57 -19.37
CA ARG A 47 -6.77 5.33 -18.98
C ARG A 47 -7.46 6.58 -18.43
N ASP A 48 -6.71 7.66 -18.19
CA ASP A 48 -7.11 8.91 -17.54
C ASP A 48 -7.51 8.72 -16.06
N GLU A 49 -8.44 7.79 -15.82
CA GLU A 49 -8.90 7.36 -14.50
C GLU A 49 -9.08 5.84 -14.46
N ILE A 50 -8.58 5.18 -13.40
CA ILE A 50 -8.64 3.71 -13.29
C ILE A 50 -8.87 3.24 -11.86
N SER A 51 -9.78 2.28 -11.66
CA SER A 51 -10.00 1.70 -10.33
C SER A 51 -8.79 0.94 -9.83
N GLY A 52 -8.58 0.90 -8.51
CA GLY A 52 -7.42 0.21 -7.92
C GLY A 52 -7.23 -1.24 -8.40
N ALA A 53 -8.33 -2.01 -8.48
CA ALA A 53 -8.29 -3.39 -8.96
C ALA A 53 -7.91 -3.50 -10.45
N LYS A 54 -8.38 -2.56 -11.29
CA LYS A 54 -7.99 -2.51 -12.70
C LYS A 54 -6.55 -2.05 -12.86
N LEU A 55 -6.11 -1.08 -12.07
CA LEU A 55 -4.73 -0.59 -12.06
C LEU A 55 -3.76 -1.71 -11.74
N GLU A 56 -4.05 -2.50 -10.70
CA GLU A 56 -3.26 -3.68 -10.34
C GLU A 56 -3.20 -4.68 -11.51
N THR A 57 -4.35 -5.01 -12.09
CA THR A 57 -4.44 -5.98 -13.20
C THR A 57 -3.66 -5.53 -14.44
N GLU A 58 -3.83 -4.27 -14.85
CA GLU A 58 -3.19 -3.72 -16.05
C GLU A 58 -1.68 -3.51 -15.81
N THR A 59 -1.29 -3.03 -14.63
CA THR A 59 0.14 -2.92 -14.25
C THR A 59 0.78 -4.31 -14.24
N LYS A 60 0.09 -5.30 -13.67
CA LYS A 60 0.56 -6.69 -13.66
C LYS A 60 0.75 -7.22 -15.07
N LYS A 61 -0.13 -6.92 -16.02
CA LYS A 61 0.05 -7.31 -17.43
C LYS A 61 1.26 -6.65 -18.08
N GLU A 62 1.57 -5.40 -17.71
CA GLU A 62 2.67 -4.64 -18.30
C GLU A 62 4.05 -5.14 -17.84
N ILE A 63 4.16 -5.65 -16.61
CA ILE A 63 5.45 -6.07 -16.01
C ILE A 63 5.47 -7.54 -15.55
N HIS A 64 4.49 -8.35 -15.95
CA HIS A 64 4.18 -9.67 -15.39
C HIS A 64 5.39 -10.59 -15.23
N GLU A 65 6.28 -10.60 -16.23
CA GLU A 65 7.43 -11.50 -16.26
C GLU A 65 8.55 -11.12 -15.27
N LEU A 66 8.61 -9.86 -14.83
CA LEU A 66 9.72 -9.33 -14.03
C LEU A 66 9.48 -9.39 -12.51
N PHE A 67 8.23 -9.61 -12.07
CA PHE A 67 7.80 -9.41 -10.68
C PHE A 67 7.02 -10.57 -10.06
N SER A 68 6.80 -11.69 -10.75
CA SER A 68 5.87 -12.80 -10.41
C SER A 68 5.53 -13.00 -8.91
N SER A 69 6.53 -13.12 -8.02
CA SER A 69 6.30 -13.38 -6.58
C SER A 69 6.27 -12.12 -5.70
N ASP A 70 6.85 -11.02 -6.18
CA ASP A 70 7.09 -9.80 -5.42
C ASP A 70 6.18 -8.64 -5.84
N PHE A 71 5.42 -8.82 -6.92
CA PHE A 71 4.62 -7.78 -7.57
C PHE A 71 3.80 -6.99 -6.57
N GLN A 72 3.07 -7.66 -5.68
CA GLN A 72 2.19 -7.01 -4.72
C GLN A 72 2.97 -6.07 -3.79
N ASN A 73 4.12 -6.52 -3.28
CA ASN A 73 4.95 -5.71 -2.38
C ASN A 73 5.44 -4.44 -3.10
N TYR A 74 5.94 -4.58 -4.33
CA TYR A 74 6.39 -3.43 -5.13
C TYR A 74 5.23 -2.51 -5.52
N PHE A 75 4.09 -3.09 -5.91
CA PHE A 75 2.91 -2.34 -6.33
C PHE A 75 2.39 -1.49 -5.18
N ASP A 76 2.15 -2.08 -4.01
CA ASP A 76 1.68 -1.36 -2.82
C ASP A 76 2.68 -0.28 -2.38
N LYS A 77 3.98 -0.60 -2.38
CA LYS A 77 5.02 0.36 -2.02
C LYS A 77 5.07 1.57 -2.96
N VAL A 78 5.04 1.32 -4.27
CA VAL A 78 5.13 2.38 -5.28
C VAL A 78 3.82 3.17 -5.35
N LYS A 79 2.68 2.51 -5.25
CA LYS A 79 1.38 3.18 -5.17
C LYS A 79 1.35 4.16 -3.98
N GLN A 80 1.76 3.71 -2.78
CA GLN A 80 1.87 4.59 -1.62
C GLN A 80 2.87 5.73 -1.81
N ASP A 81 4.01 5.48 -2.46
CA ASP A 81 5.01 6.52 -2.79
C ASP A 81 4.43 7.58 -3.73
N LEU A 82 3.70 7.16 -4.77
CA LEU A 82 3.03 8.03 -5.73
C LEU A 82 1.90 8.84 -5.09
N GLU A 83 1.09 8.23 -4.22
CA GLU A 83 0.05 8.92 -3.45
C GLU A 83 0.66 9.96 -2.48
N SER A 84 1.72 9.57 -1.75
CA SER A 84 2.39 10.44 -0.78
C SER A 84 3.08 11.63 -1.43
N LYS A 85 3.65 11.42 -2.63
CA LYS A 85 4.23 12.50 -3.46
C LYS A 85 3.18 13.34 -4.16
N GLY A 86 1.91 12.96 -4.06
CA GLY A 86 0.83 13.62 -4.78
C GLY A 86 1.00 13.54 -6.29
N LEU A 87 1.60 12.48 -6.82
CA LEU A 87 1.67 12.21 -8.26
C LEU A 87 0.40 11.52 -8.75
N ILE A 88 -0.24 10.75 -7.88
CA ILE A 88 -1.56 10.16 -8.11
C ILE A 88 -2.49 10.54 -6.98
N GLU A 89 -3.77 10.65 -7.29
CA GLU A 89 -4.80 10.94 -6.31
C GLU A 89 -6.07 10.12 -6.56
N LEU A 90 -6.87 9.97 -5.51
CA LEU A 90 -8.17 9.34 -5.57
C LEU A 90 -9.20 10.33 -6.12
N ALA A 91 -9.92 9.93 -7.18
CA ALA A 91 -11.07 10.65 -7.68
C ALA A 91 -12.20 10.57 -6.63
N PRO A 92 -12.64 11.70 -6.05
CA PRO A 92 -13.58 11.71 -4.91
C PRO A 92 -14.99 11.26 -5.28
N ASP A 93 -15.32 11.24 -6.58
CA ASP A 93 -16.69 11.05 -7.07
C ASP A 93 -17.04 9.59 -7.43
N LYS A 94 -16.05 8.69 -7.50
CA LYS A 94 -16.25 7.32 -8.01
C LYS A 94 -16.16 6.26 -6.92
N LYS A 95 -17.17 5.37 -6.87
CA LYS A 95 -17.17 4.13 -6.08
C LYS A 95 -17.21 2.93 -7.05
N PRO A 96 -16.20 2.04 -7.07
CA PRO A 96 -15.00 2.01 -6.23
C PRO A 96 -14.03 3.19 -6.51
N PRO A 97 -13.13 3.51 -5.56
CA PRO A 97 -12.15 4.58 -5.72
C PRO A 97 -11.33 4.41 -7.02
N HIS A 98 -11.32 5.46 -7.84
CA HIS A 98 -10.48 5.53 -9.04
C HIS A 98 -9.25 6.37 -8.76
N PHE A 99 -8.13 5.99 -9.35
CA PHE A 99 -6.86 6.72 -9.32
C PHE A 99 -6.71 7.50 -10.62
N ARG A 100 -6.21 8.72 -10.49
CA ARG A 100 -5.84 9.59 -11.61
C ARG A 100 -4.46 10.19 -11.36
N LEU A 101 -3.78 10.59 -12.44
CA LEU A 101 -2.56 11.37 -12.30
C LEU A 101 -2.94 12.77 -11.80
N LYS A 102 -2.26 13.24 -10.76
CA LYS A 102 -2.36 14.63 -10.34
C LYS A 102 -1.55 15.45 -11.32
N GLN A 103 -2.20 15.96 -12.36
CA GLN A 103 -1.61 16.94 -13.27
C GLN A 103 -1.33 18.23 -12.49
N LYS A 104 -0.18 18.28 -11.82
CA LYS A 104 0.55 19.51 -11.57
C LYS A 104 1.83 19.46 -12.39
N LEU A 105 1.65 19.38 -13.70
CA LEU A 105 2.60 20.01 -14.61
C LEU A 105 2.22 21.50 -14.57
N GLU A 106 2.60 22.21 -13.50
CA GLU A 106 2.86 23.64 -13.67
C GLU A 106 4.13 23.69 -14.55
N GLU A 107 4.01 24.45 -15.64
CA GLU A 107 4.99 24.68 -16.72
C GLU A 107 6.45 24.83 -16.28
#